data_AF-A0AAU2IWA3-F1
#
_entry.id   AF-A0AAU2IWA3-F1
#
_cell.length_a   1.000
_cell.length_b   1.000
_cell.length_c   1.000
_cell.angle_alpha   90.00
_cell.angle_beta   90.00
_cell.angle_gamma   90.00
#
_symmetry.space_group_name_H-M   'P 1'
#
loop_
_entity.id
_entity.type
_entity.pdbx_description
1 polymer ?
#
loop_
_entity_poly.entity_id
_entity_poly.type
_entity_poly.pdbx_seq_one_letter_code
_entity_poly.pdbx_strand_id
1 'polypeptide(L)'
;MPTLPTFPIDDFPVMWLRDNCPCADCRDPRSGQKLFQISALPAALRLDTVTDLDEAEGPAVEVIWAPDGHRSTYPLTWLEANRPGGPATGDRRTDDRKELWKAGDLTGRLPQAGWDEYLGEPGVRARMLDSVLRLGFMLLSGVPEHEGQVLDVAETFGHVRETNYGKLFDVRVEPDPNNLAFTSARITPHTDNPYRDPVPTIQLLHCLVNDADGGDSGLVDGFAAAALLREEDPEAFDVLTRTPVPFVFRDAGTELRADRPLIGTDPLGRVREVRFNNRSIGTLRLPAAEVEAFYAAYRTFAELLLRPELQLDLRLSPGDCLVFDNTRLLHARTAFAQDGARHLQGCYADLDGLASTLAVLRRADTLEPLAQLFAGPGSADYLGESVSMAEHMLQAGARAEADGAPPHLVAGALLHDVGHFAGAVTGHELMSGTDNRHSHSGADLLARWFGPAVTEPVRLHVAAKRYLCAVEPGYHNRLSEASQYTLRVQGGVMTPAQVAQFAALPGAADAVAIRRWDDEAKDPDAPTPLFEHFLPLLTALLRD
;
A
#
# COMPACT_ATOMS: atom_id res chain seq x y z
N MET A 1 30.93 7.74 -29.78
CA MET A 1 29.80 7.59 -28.86
C MET A 1 29.77 6.13 -28.44
N PRO A 2 29.75 5.82 -27.13
CA PRO A 2 29.55 4.43 -26.73
C PRO A 2 28.12 4.05 -27.15
N THR A 3 28.00 3.05 -28.01
CA THR A 3 26.73 2.40 -28.32
C THR A 3 26.19 1.85 -27.01
N LEU A 4 25.04 2.37 -26.56
CA LEU A 4 24.32 1.78 -25.44
C LEU A 4 24.11 0.29 -25.74
N PRO A 5 24.30 -0.61 -24.76
CA PRO A 5 24.00 -2.01 -24.97
C PRO A 5 22.51 -2.14 -25.32
N THR A 6 22.23 -2.66 -26.52
CA THR A 6 20.87 -2.94 -26.98
C THR A 6 20.17 -3.86 -25.99
N PHE A 7 19.05 -3.41 -25.43
CA PHE A 7 18.24 -4.26 -24.56
C PHE A 7 17.60 -5.37 -25.40
N PRO A 8 17.61 -6.63 -24.95
CA PRO A 8 17.08 -7.75 -25.75
C PRO A 8 15.55 -7.77 -25.70
N ILE A 9 14.91 -6.77 -26.30
CA ILE A 9 13.44 -6.67 -26.34
C ILE A 9 12.81 -7.80 -27.17
N ASP A 10 13.57 -8.40 -28.08
CA ASP A 10 13.16 -9.55 -28.87
C ASP A 10 12.88 -10.80 -28.02
N ASP A 11 13.40 -10.86 -26.78
CA ASP A 11 13.12 -11.95 -25.83
C ASP A 11 11.71 -11.83 -25.21
N PHE A 12 11.01 -10.72 -25.42
CA PHE A 12 9.68 -10.48 -24.87
C PHE A 12 8.58 -10.90 -25.88
N PRO A 13 7.48 -11.53 -25.42
CA PRO A 13 6.36 -11.85 -26.30
C PRO A 13 5.73 -10.57 -26.86
N VAL A 14 5.71 -10.45 -28.19
CA VAL A 14 5.22 -9.28 -28.92
C VAL A 14 3.82 -8.85 -28.48
N MET A 15 2.88 -9.81 -28.37
CA MET A 15 1.51 -9.52 -27.93
C MET A 15 1.48 -8.98 -26.50
N TRP A 16 2.31 -9.51 -25.60
CA TRP A 16 2.38 -9.05 -24.21
C TRP A 16 2.88 -7.61 -24.12
N LEU A 17 3.93 -7.26 -24.87
CA LEU A 17 4.44 -5.89 -24.90
C LEU A 17 3.36 -4.91 -25.35
N ARG A 18 2.76 -5.15 -26.52
CA ARG A 18 1.73 -4.25 -27.09
C ARG A 18 0.48 -4.15 -26.22
N ASP A 19 0.06 -5.25 -25.61
CA ASP A 19 -1.07 -5.28 -24.67
C ASP A 19 -0.78 -4.49 -23.37
N ASN A 20 0.50 -4.29 -23.06
CA ASN A 20 1.00 -3.50 -21.93
C ASN A 20 1.60 -2.15 -22.33
N CYS A 21 1.30 -1.64 -23.53
CA CYS A 21 1.73 -0.29 -23.93
C CYS A 21 1.32 0.76 -22.87
N PRO A 22 2.25 1.59 -22.38
CA PRO A 22 1.97 2.58 -21.34
C PRO A 22 1.45 3.93 -21.88
N CYS A 23 1.30 4.09 -23.20
CA CYS A 23 0.90 5.37 -23.79
C CYS A 23 -0.54 5.75 -23.45
N ALA A 24 -0.84 7.05 -23.53
CA ALA A 24 -2.15 7.62 -23.21
C ALA A 24 -3.30 7.13 -24.10
N ASP A 25 -2.99 6.59 -25.30
CA ASP A 25 -4.00 5.96 -26.16
C ASP A 25 -4.35 4.54 -25.71
N CYS A 26 -3.45 3.89 -24.97
CA CYS A 26 -3.58 2.51 -24.52
C CYS A 26 -4.03 2.42 -23.06
N ARG A 27 -3.64 3.39 -22.23
CA ARG A 27 -4.00 3.49 -20.82
C ARG A 27 -4.47 4.89 -20.47
N ASP A 28 -5.56 4.97 -19.71
CA ASP A 28 -6.06 6.23 -19.19
C ASP A 28 -5.01 6.86 -18.26
N PRO A 29 -4.53 8.09 -18.53
CA PRO A 29 -3.45 8.70 -17.75
C PRO A 29 -3.79 8.98 -16.27
N ARG A 30 -5.06 8.89 -15.87
CA ARG A 30 -5.50 9.18 -14.50
C ARG A 30 -5.73 7.91 -13.69
N SER A 31 -6.28 6.88 -14.31
CA SER A 31 -6.70 5.64 -13.63
C SER A 31 -5.80 4.44 -13.96
N GLY A 32 -4.91 4.56 -14.95
CA GLY A 32 -4.07 3.47 -15.45
C GLY A 32 -4.84 2.36 -16.18
N GLN A 33 -6.18 2.52 -16.32
CA GLN A 33 -7.05 1.52 -16.91
C GLN A 33 -6.78 1.38 -18.41
N LYS A 34 -6.81 0.13 -18.90
CA LYS A 34 -6.63 -0.17 -20.31
C LYS A 34 -7.83 0.35 -21.12
N LEU A 35 -7.55 1.08 -22.20
CA LEU A 35 -8.56 1.75 -23.05
C LEU A 35 -9.05 0.89 -24.22
N PHE A 36 -8.50 -0.31 -24.41
CA PHE A 36 -8.84 -1.20 -25.51
C PHE A 36 -9.08 -2.64 -25.01
N GLN A 37 -9.79 -3.40 -25.84
CA GLN A 37 -9.99 -4.84 -25.67
C GLN A 37 -8.91 -5.60 -26.44
N ILE A 38 -8.52 -6.79 -25.98
CA ILE A 38 -7.48 -7.59 -26.65
C ILE A 38 -7.78 -7.86 -28.14
N SER A 39 -9.06 -7.96 -28.51
CA SER A 39 -9.52 -8.14 -29.89
C SER A 39 -9.30 -6.92 -30.80
N ALA A 40 -8.99 -5.76 -30.23
CA ALA A 40 -8.58 -4.57 -31.00
C ALA A 40 -7.12 -4.67 -31.47
N LEU A 41 -6.30 -5.54 -30.86
CA LEU A 41 -4.93 -5.76 -31.30
C LEU A 41 -4.90 -6.70 -32.52
N PRO A 42 -4.10 -6.41 -33.55
CA PRO A 42 -3.91 -7.31 -34.67
C PRO A 42 -3.39 -8.69 -34.24
N ALA A 43 -4.00 -9.77 -34.70
CA ALA A 43 -3.57 -11.13 -34.35
C ALA A 43 -2.14 -11.45 -34.84
N ALA A 44 -1.74 -10.89 -35.99
CA ALA A 44 -0.41 -11.07 -36.59
C ALA A 44 0.56 -9.93 -36.23
N LEU A 45 0.48 -9.46 -34.98
CA LEU A 45 1.34 -8.39 -34.47
C LEU A 45 2.82 -8.80 -34.54
N ARG A 46 3.68 -7.85 -34.90
CA ARG A 46 5.14 -8.01 -34.89
C ARG A 46 5.85 -6.70 -34.57
N LEU A 47 7.07 -6.81 -34.07
CA LEU A 47 8.01 -5.70 -34.00
C LEU A 47 8.36 -5.27 -35.44
N ASP A 48 8.23 -3.98 -35.75
CA ASP A 48 8.65 -3.42 -37.04
C ASP A 48 9.99 -2.68 -36.88
N THR A 49 10.03 -1.68 -35.99
CA THR A 49 11.24 -0.95 -35.64
C THR A 49 11.43 -0.94 -34.13
N VAL A 50 12.66 -1.11 -33.67
CA VAL A 50 13.07 -1.00 -32.28
C VAL A 50 14.17 0.05 -32.18
N THR A 51 14.09 0.95 -31.21
CA THR A 51 15.10 2.01 -31.00
C THR A 51 15.34 2.20 -29.52
N ASP A 52 16.60 2.05 -29.08
CA ASP A 52 16.99 2.42 -27.73
C ASP A 52 17.02 3.95 -27.59
N LEU A 53 16.40 4.45 -26.53
CA LEU A 53 16.33 5.86 -26.19
C LEU A 53 17.10 6.12 -24.89
N ASP A 54 17.80 7.25 -24.85
CA ASP A 54 18.42 7.81 -23.65
C ASP A 54 17.62 9.04 -23.25
N GLU A 55 16.57 8.84 -22.45
CA GLU A 55 15.68 9.91 -22.02
C GLU A 55 16.14 10.53 -20.70
N ALA A 56 15.67 11.74 -20.40
CA ALA A 56 15.99 12.41 -19.14
C ALA A 56 15.53 11.63 -17.90
N GLU A 57 14.48 10.81 -18.04
CA GLU A 57 13.92 9.95 -16.98
C GLU A 57 14.61 8.58 -16.88
N GLY A 58 15.56 8.28 -17.79
CA GLY A 58 16.32 7.04 -17.85
C GLY A 58 16.29 6.38 -19.22
N PRO A 59 17.05 5.27 -19.40
CA PRO A 59 17.04 4.52 -20.64
C PRO A 59 15.66 3.89 -20.89
N ALA A 60 15.23 3.91 -22.15
CA ALA A 60 13.97 3.34 -22.60
C ALA A 60 14.12 2.65 -23.95
N VAL A 61 13.13 1.86 -24.34
CA VAL A 61 13.05 1.25 -25.67
C VAL A 61 11.77 1.70 -26.35
N GLU A 62 11.90 2.31 -27.52
CA GLU A 62 10.79 2.59 -28.42
C GLU A 62 10.57 1.43 -29.39
N VAL A 63 9.31 1.07 -29.58
CA VAL A 63 8.85 0.05 -30.51
C VAL A 63 7.79 0.65 -31.43
N ILE A 64 7.98 0.46 -32.74
CA ILE A 64 6.95 0.65 -33.76
C ILE A 64 6.42 -0.72 -34.15
N TRP A 65 5.09 -0.85 -34.13
CA TRP A 65 4.39 -2.12 -34.37
C TRP A 65 3.89 -2.24 -35.80
N ALA A 66 3.86 -3.46 -36.34
CA ALA A 66 3.12 -3.78 -37.56
C ALA A 66 1.98 -4.77 -37.27
N PRO A 67 0.82 -4.67 -37.96
CA PRO A 67 0.53 -3.75 -39.08
C PRO A 67 -0.05 -2.38 -38.69
N ASP A 68 -0.33 -2.12 -37.41
CA ASP A 68 -1.07 -0.91 -36.99
C ASP A 68 -0.21 0.37 -36.96
N GLY A 69 1.13 0.26 -37.07
CA GLY A 69 2.03 1.40 -37.02
C GLY A 69 2.09 2.07 -35.65
N HIS A 70 1.51 1.46 -34.61
CA HIS A 70 1.44 2.05 -33.29
C HIS A 70 2.85 2.24 -32.72
N ARG A 71 3.03 3.26 -31.88
CA ARG A 71 4.31 3.55 -31.23
C ARG A 71 4.18 3.38 -29.73
N SER A 72 5.09 2.62 -29.13
CA SER A 72 5.14 2.40 -27.69
C SER A 72 6.55 2.68 -27.18
N THR A 73 6.65 3.35 -26.04
CA THR A 73 7.94 3.59 -25.37
C THR A 73 7.89 2.94 -23.99
N TYR A 74 8.87 2.11 -23.67
CA TYR A 74 8.95 1.37 -22.41
C TYR A 74 10.21 1.75 -21.64
N PRO A 75 10.10 2.23 -20.39
CA PRO A 75 11.26 2.39 -19.52
C PRO A 75 11.97 1.05 -19.30
N LEU A 76 13.31 1.06 -19.30
CA LEU A 76 14.10 -0.16 -19.12
C LEU A 76 13.82 -0.83 -17.78
N THR A 77 13.68 -0.02 -16.73
CA THR A 77 13.33 -0.45 -15.37
C THR A 77 12.00 -1.18 -15.33
N TRP A 78 11.00 -0.73 -16.10
CA TRP A 78 9.71 -1.41 -16.21
C TRP A 78 9.84 -2.76 -16.92
N LEU A 79 10.60 -2.83 -18.01
CA LEU A 79 10.85 -4.07 -18.74
C LEU A 79 11.58 -5.11 -17.88
N GLU A 80 12.56 -4.68 -17.09
CA GLU A 80 13.28 -5.54 -16.15
C GLU A 80 12.37 -6.04 -15.03
N ALA A 81 11.58 -5.15 -14.42
CA ALA A 81 10.67 -5.49 -13.33
C ALA A 81 9.53 -6.44 -13.78
N ASN A 82 9.10 -6.35 -15.04
CA ASN A 82 7.96 -7.11 -15.57
C ASN A 82 8.37 -8.19 -16.58
N ARG A 83 9.65 -8.56 -16.64
CA ARG A 83 10.16 -9.54 -17.60
C ARG A 83 9.40 -10.88 -17.51
N PRO A 84 8.79 -11.35 -18.61
CA PRO A 84 8.17 -12.68 -18.66
C PRO A 84 9.16 -13.78 -18.30
N GLY A 85 8.75 -14.72 -17.45
CA GLY A 85 9.64 -15.77 -16.93
C GLY A 85 10.60 -15.30 -15.84
N GLY A 86 10.51 -14.04 -15.39
CA GLY A 86 11.15 -13.56 -14.16
C GLY A 86 10.58 -14.23 -12.89
N PRO A 87 11.04 -13.82 -11.69
CA PRO A 87 10.55 -14.36 -10.42
C PRO A 87 9.02 -14.34 -10.38
N ALA A 88 8.40 -15.47 -10.03
CA ALA A 88 6.96 -15.67 -10.18
C ALA A 88 6.14 -14.53 -9.55
N THR A 89 5.37 -13.82 -10.39
CA THR A 89 4.24 -13.01 -9.95
C THR A 89 3.07 -13.96 -9.69
N GLY A 90 2.99 -14.45 -8.46
CA GLY A 90 1.89 -15.29 -7.98
C GLY A 90 0.86 -14.51 -7.19
N ASP A 91 -0.21 -15.19 -6.79
CA ASP A 91 -1.09 -14.66 -5.77
C ASP A 91 -0.29 -14.41 -4.48
N ARG A 92 -0.28 -13.17 -3.98
CA ARG A 92 0.52 -12.79 -2.80
C ARG A 92 0.05 -13.44 -1.49
N ARG A 93 -1.00 -14.26 -1.55
CA ARG A 93 -1.56 -14.99 -0.41
C ARG A 93 -1.04 -16.42 -0.30
N THR A 94 -0.35 -16.95 -1.30
CA THR A 94 0.16 -18.33 -1.28
C THR A 94 1.37 -18.51 -0.36
N ASP A 95 1.56 -19.74 0.13
CA ASP A 95 2.63 -20.18 1.02
C ASP A 95 4.03 -19.75 0.60
N ASP A 96 4.36 -19.80 -0.69
CA ASP A 96 5.65 -19.34 -1.26
C ASP A 96 5.90 -17.83 -1.16
N ARG A 97 4.88 -17.04 -0.81
CA ARG A 97 4.96 -15.59 -0.55
C ARG A 97 4.87 -15.26 0.94
N LYS A 98 4.82 -16.27 1.80
CA LYS A 98 4.70 -16.12 3.26
C LYS A 98 5.95 -16.64 3.95
N GLU A 99 6.17 -16.16 5.16
CA GLU A 99 7.13 -16.78 6.08
C GLU A 99 6.37 -17.78 6.95
N LEU A 100 6.53 -19.07 6.64
CA LEU A 100 5.94 -20.17 7.41
C LEU A 100 6.68 -20.34 8.73
N TRP A 101 5.96 -20.64 9.81
CA TRP A 101 6.57 -20.72 11.14
C TRP A 101 6.03 -21.86 12.01
N LYS A 102 6.90 -22.31 12.92
CA LYS A 102 6.59 -23.09 14.12
C LYS A 102 6.66 -22.17 15.34
N ALA A 103 6.08 -22.57 16.46
CA ALA A 103 5.98 -21.72 17.65
C ALA A 103 7.37 -21.24 18.14
N GLY A 104 8.35 -22.15 18.17
CA GLY A 104 9.72 -21.84 18.56
C GLY A 104 10.41 -20.79 17.69
N ASP A 105 10.03 -20.71 16.40
CA ASP A 105 10.62 -19.76 15.46
C ASP A 105 10.30 -18.32 15.86
N LEU A 106 9.15 -18.05 16.51
CA LEU A 106 8.68 -16.69 16.84
C LEU A 106 9.17 -16.17 18.19
N THR A 107 9.94 -16.96 18.93
CA THR A 107 10.47 -16.58 20.26
C THR A 107 11.25 -15.26 20.18
N GLY A 108 10.81 -14.24 20.92
CA GLY A 108 11.47 -12.93 20.98
C GLY A 108 11.24 -12.03 19.76
N ARG A 109 10.38 -12.42 18.81
CA ARG A 109 10.08 -11.65 17.60
C ARG A 109 8.60 -11.61 17.23
N LEU A 110 7.73 -11.69 18.24
CA LEU A 110 6.30 -11.52 18.03
C LEU A 110 6.01 -10.13 17.41
N PRO A 111 5.16 -10.05 16.36
CA PRO A 111 4.79 -8.79 15.75
C PRO A 111 3.85 -8.01 16.67
N GLN A 112 4.42 -7.15 17.52
CA GLN A 112 3.69 -6.38 18.52
C GLN A 112 4.06 -4.89 18.48
N ALA A 113 3.08 -4.02 18.70
CA ALA A 113 3.26 -2.58 18.87
C ALA A 113 2.19 -1.98 19.80
N GLY A 114 2.45 -0.80 20.36
CA GLY A 114 1.44 -0.04 21.09
C GLY A 114 0.39 0.57 20.16
N TRP A 115 -0.86 0.68 20.62
CA TRP A 115 -1.96 1.28 19.84
C TRP A 115 -1.66 2.72 19.41
N ASP A 116 -1.18 3.56 20.33
CA ASP A 116 -0.87 4.97 20.02
C ASP A 116 0.30 5.08 19.03
N GLU A 117 1.32 4.22 19.16
CA GLU A 117 2.45 4.15 18.23
C GLU A 117 1.99 3.70 16.83
N TYR A 118 1.12 2.69 16.76
CA TYR A 118 0.53 2.21 15.52
C TYR A 118 -0.31 3.27 14.80
N LEU A 119 -1.03 4.10 15.57
CA LEU A 119 -1.79 5.21 15.01
C LEU A 119 -0.90 6.38 14.61
N GLY A 120 0.08 6.74 15.44
CA GLY A 120 0.91 7.93 15.27
C GLY A 120 2.05 7.78 14.26
N GLU A 121 2.57 6.57 14.07
CA GLU A 121 3.76 6.33 13.24
C GLU A 121 3.45 5.47 12.00
N PRO A 122 3.39 6.07 10.79
CA PRO A 122 3.12 5.34 9.54
C PRO A 122 4.04 4.15 9.31
N GLY A 123 5.32 4.27 9.65
CA GLY A 123 6.30 3.19 9.54
C GLY A 123 6.01 2.01 10.49
N VAL A 124 5.53 2.27 11.71
CA VAL A 124 5.12 1.21 12.66
C VAL A 124 3.88 0.53 12.11
N ARG A 125 2.88 1.31 11.68
CA ARG A 125 1.67 0.80 11.04
C ARG A 125 2.00 -0.12 9.86
N ALA A 126 2.88 0.32 8.97
CA ALA A 126 3.31 -0.46 7.81
C ALA A 126 3.98 -1.78 8.20
N ARG A 127 4.88 -1.78 9.20
CA ARG A 127 5.51 -3.02 9.71
C ARG A 127 4.50 -3.99 10.32
N MET A 128 3.51 -3.47 11.03
CA MET A 128 2.46 -4.27 11.67
C MET A 128 1.53 -4.90 10.62
N LEU A 129 1.07 -4.12 9.63
CA LEU A 129 0.28 -4.64 8.52
C LEU A 129 1.07 -5.64 7.66
N ASP A 130 2.35 -5.39 7.38
CA ASP A 130 3.23 -6.34 6.70
C ASP A 130 3.34 -7.67 7.46
N SER A 131 3.38 -7.61 8.80
CA SER A 131 3.45 -8.82 9.63
C SER A 131 2.19 -9.68 9.48
N VAL A 132 1.01 -9.09 9.34
CA VAL A 132 -0.21 -9.85 8.99
C VAL A 132 -0.06 -10.52 7.62
N LEU A 133 0.45 -9.80 6.62
CA LEU A 133 0.65 -10.38 5.28
C LEU A 133 1.78 -11.41 5.21
N ARG A 134 2.81 -11.34 6.06
CA ARG A 134 3.99 -12.21 6.02
C ARG A 134 3.89 -13.39 6.98
N LEU A 135 3.53 -13.12 8.24
CA LEU A 135 3.42 -14.09 9.33
C LEU A 135 1.98 -14.54 9.61
N GLY A 136 0.98 -13.78 9.15
CA GLY A 136 -0.43 -14.12 9.33
C GLY A 136 -1.08 -13.44 10.54
N PHE A 137 -0.35 -12.69 11.37
CA PHE A 137 -0.95 -11.97 12.51
C PHE A 137 -0.12 -10.76 12.98
N MET A 138 -0.75 -9.94 13.82
CA MET A 138 -0.13 -8.89 14.62
C MET A 138 -0.87 -8.73 15.95
N LEU A 139 -0.18 -8.20 16.96
CA LEU A 139 -0.72 -7.88 18.29
C LEU A 139 -0.61 -6.39 18.57
N LEU A 140 -1.71 -5.74 18.92
CA LEU A 140 -1.73 -4.34 19.34
C LEU A 140 -2.02 -4.28 20.83
N SER A 141 -1.15 -3.65 21.62
CA SER A 141 -1.35 -3.48 23.07
C SER A 141 -1.78 -2.06 23.42
N GLY A 142 -2.55 -1.90 24.50
CA GLY A 142 -3.03 -0.59 24.95
C GLY A 142 -4.15 -0.01 24.07
N VAL A 143 -4.89 -0.88 23.36
CA VAL A 143 -6.12 -0.50 22.67
C VAL A 143 -7.18 -0.13 23.72
N PRO A 144 -7.94 0.98 23.56
CA PRO A 144 -8.90 1.43 24.58
C PRO A 144 -9.95 0.38 24.96
N GLU A 145 -10.07 0.10 26.25
CA GLU A 145 -10.92 -0.97 26.81
C GLU A 145 -12.42 -0.61 26.89
N HIS A 146 -13.02 -0.16 25.78
CA HIS A 146 -14.46 0.10 25.71
C HIS A 146 -15.14 -0.63 24.55
N GLU A 147 -16.45 -0.88 24.70
CA GLU A 147 -17.22 -1.62 23.71
C GLU A 147 -17.21 -0.91 22.34
N GLY A 148 -16.95 -1.68 21.28
CA GLY A 148 -16.91 -1.19 19.90
C GLY A 148 -15.51 -0.82 19.40
N GLN A 149 -14.51 -0.68 20.26
CA GLN A 149 -13.15 -0.26 19.86
C GLN A 149 -12.52 -1.21 18.83
N VAL A 150 -12.90 -2.50 18.80
CA VAL A 150 -12.42 -3.47 17.79
C VAL A 150 -12.80 -3.06 16.36
N LEU A 151 -13.91 -2.34 16.19
CA LEU A 151 -14.35 -1.81 14.89
C LEU A 151 -13.40 -0.69 14.44
N ASP A 152 -13.03 0.21 15.35
CA ASP A 152 -12.10 1.29 15.05
C ASP A 152 -10.72 0.75 14.66
N VAL A 153 -10.27 -0.34 15.30
CA VAL A 153 -9.04 -1.05 14.90
C VAL A 153 -9.15 -1.55 13.45
N ALA A 154 -10.27 -2.17 13.07
CA ALA A 154 -10.46 -2.66 11.70
C ALA A 154 -10.49 -1.52 10.66
N GLU A 155 -11.12 -0.39 10.98
CA GLU A 155 -11.19 0.78 10.10
C GLU A 155 -9.85 1.51 9.92
N THR A 156 -8.82 1.21 10.73
CA THR A 156 -7.46 1.76 10.50
C THR A 156 -6.77 1.21 9.25
N PHE A 157 -7.20 0.05 8.76
CA PHE A 157 -6.56 -0.63 7.63
C PHE A 157 -7.53 -1.15 6.58
N GLY A 158 -8.83 -1.15 6.81
CA GLY A 158 -9.80 -1.69 5.87
C GLY A 158 -11.23 -1.39 6.31
N HIS A 159 -12.14 -2.32 6.04
CA HIS A 159 -13.54 -2.20 6.40
C HIS A 159 -14.00 -3.42 7.18
N VAL A 160 -14.93 -3.18 8.12
CA VAL A 160 -15.59 -4.26 8.84
C VAL A 160 -16.52 -5.04 7.89
N ARG A 161 -16.39 -6.37 7.89
CA ARG A 161 -17.34 -7.26 7.20
C ARG A 161 -18.44 -7.69 8.16
N GLU A 162 -19.57 -7.02 8.01
CA GLU A 162 -20.80 -7.33 8.74
C GLU A 162 -21.33 -8.74 8.41
N THR A 163 -21.85 -9.43 9.43
CA THR A 163 -22.40 -10.78 9.32
C THR A 163 -23.75 -10.89 10.01
N ASN A 164 -24.38 -12.07 10.03
CA ASN A 164 -25.58 -12.32 10.85
C ASN A 164 -25.31 -12.20 12.36
N TYR A 165 -24.05 -12.18 12.79
CA TYR A 165 -23.69 -11.86 14.18
C TYR A 165 -23.63 -10.34 14.45
N GLY A 166 -23.80 -9.51 13.42
CA GLY A 166 -23.60 -8.06 13.45
C GLY A 166 -22.24 -7.63 12.92
N LYS A 167 -21.88 -6.37 13.20
CA LYS A 167 -20.56 -5.79 12.89
C LYS A 167 -19.47 -6.30 13.83
N LEU A 168 -19.84 -6.58 15.08
CA LEU A 168 -19.01 -7.23 16.09
C LEU A 168 -19.82 -8.33 16.76
N PHE A 169 -19.14 -9.20 17.48
CA PHE A 169 -19.73 -10.19 18.36
C PHE A 169 -18.95 -10.22 19.69
N ASP A 170 -19.67 -10.44 20.78
CA ASP A 170 -19.07 -10.66 22.08
C ASP A 170 -18.56 -12.10 22.20
N VAL A 171 -17.56 -12.33 23.04
CA VAL A 171 -17.11 -13.66 23.48
C VAL A 171 -17.03 -13.60 25.00
N ARG A 172 -18.15 -13.93 25.64
CA ARG A 172 -18.33 -14.00 27.10
C ARG A 172 -18.72 -15.42 27.50
N VAL A 173 -18.52 -15.79 28.76
CA VAL A 173 -19.10 -17.04 29.29
C VAL A 173 -20.58 -16.80 29.53
N GLU A 174 -21.44 -17.52 28.79
CA GLU A 174 -22.89 -17.41 28.93
C GLU A 174 -23.47 -18.61 29.70
N PRO A 175 -24.53 -18.41 30.52
CA PRO A 175 -25.18 -19.50 31.24
C PRO A 175 -25.88 -20.54 30.32
N ASP A 176 -26.30 -20.14 29.11
CA ASP A 176 -27.00 -21.00 28.12
C ASP A 176 -26.51 -20.71 26.69
N PRO A 177 -25.29 -21.18 26.33
CA PRO A 177 -24.61 -20.74 25.11
C PRO A 177 -25.12 -21.44 23.84
N ASN A 178 -25.40 -20.66 22.79
CA ASN A 178 -25.77 -21.19 21.46
C ASN A 178 -24.55 -21.64 20.59
N ASN A 179 -23.33 -21.37 21.07
CA ASN A 179 -22.07 -21.69 20.41
C ASN A 179 -21.02 -22.03 21.47
N LEU A 180 -20.21 -23.06 21.22
CA LEU A 180 -19.13 -23.50 22.12
C LEU A 180 -18.09 -22.41 22.41
N ALA A 181 -17.96 -21.39 21.55
CA ALA A 181 -17.16 -20.20 21.81
C ALA A 181 -17.48 -19.54 23.18
N PHE A 182 -18.75 -19.62 23.60
CA PHE A 182 -19.29 -19.05 24.83
C PHE A 182 -19.23 -19.98 26.06
N THR A 183 -18.54 -21.13 25.94
CA THR A 183 -18.30 -22.07 27.06
C THR A 183 -16.89 -21.92 27.64
N SER A 184 -16.58 -22.57 28.77
CA SER A 184 -15.21 -22.64 29.33
C SER A 184 -14.35 -23.79 28.79
N ALA A 185 -14.88 -24.60 27.87
CA ALA A 185 -14.18 -25.76 27.32
C ALA A 185 -13.01 -25.37 26.40
N ARG A 186 -12.02 -26.27 26.25
CA ARG A 186 -10.93 -26.10 25.27
C ARG A 186 -11.53 -26.01 23.86
N ILE A 187 -11.09 -25.02 23.09
CA ILE A 187 -11.40 -24.92 21.67
C ILE A 187 -10.14 -25.35 20.91
N THR A 188 -10.23 -26.45 20.17
CA THR A 188 -9.14 -26.94 19.31
C THR A 188 -8.89 -25.99 18.14
N PRO A 189 -7.68 -26.00 17.53
CA PRO A 189 -7.36 -25.18 16.37
C PRO A 189 -8.44 -25.25 15.29
N HIS A 190 -8.92 -24.09 14.86
CA HIS A 190 -9.90 -23.96 13.78
C HIS A 190 -9.78 -22.61 13.06
N THR A 191 -10.32 -22.56 11.85
CA THR A 191 -10.63 -21.30 11.14
C THR A 191 -12.11 -20.97 11.31
N ASP A 192 -12.42 -19.68 11.32
CA ASP A 192 -13.78 -19.21 11.45
C ASP A 192 -14.54 -19.23 10.14
N ASN A 193 -15.83 -19.57 10.26
CA ASN A 193 -16.82 -19.47 9.21
C ASN A 193 -16.46 -20.11 7.86
N PRO A 194 -15.90 -21.35 7.81
CA PRO A 194 -15.59 -21.99 6.53
C PRO A 194 -16.82 -22.28 5.66
N TYR A 195 -18.02 -22.13 6.23
CA TYR A 195 -19.33 -22.16 5.57
C TYR A 195 -19.70 -20.88 4.81
N ARG A 196 -18.85 -19.84 4.80
CA ARG A 196 -19.02 -18.63 3.99
C ARG A 196 -18.12 -18.67 2.76
N ASP A 197 -18.63 -18.13 1.67
CA ASP A 197 -17.92 -18.00 0.39
C ASP A 197 -18.26 -16.64 -0.27
N PRO A 198 -17.34 -15.65 -0.26
CA PRO A 198 -15.98 -15.73 0.28
C PRO A 198 -15.95 -15.89 1.82
N VAL A 199 -14.93 -16.60 2.31
CA VAL A 199 -14.68 -16.75 3.76
C VAL A 199 -14.19 -15.41 4.32
N PRO A 200 -14.48 -15.11 5.60
CA PRO A 200 -13.79 -14.04 6.27
C PRO A 200 -12.27 -14.17 6.23
N THR A 201 -11.58 -13.16 5.69
CA THR A 201 -10.13 -13.27 5.52
C THR A 201 -9.32 -12.72 6.69
N ILE A 202 -9.83 -11.75 7.44
CA ILE A 202 -9.25 -11.29 8.71
C ILE A 202 -10.25 -11.48 9.84
N GLN A 203 -9.76 -11.93 11.00
CA GLN A 203 -10.48 -11.87 12.27
C GLN A 203 -9.69 -11.00 13.26
N LEU A 204 -10.42 -10.23 14.07
CA LEU A 204 -9.90 -9.43 15.16
C LEU A 204 -10.49 -9.95 16.47
N LEU A 205 -9.69 -10.00 17.53
CA LEU A 205 -10.12 -10.33 18.89
C LEU A 205 -9.51 -9.32 19.86
N HIS A 206 -10.32 -8.41 20.38
CA HIS A 206 -9.94 -7.38 21.35
C HIS A 206 -10.37 -7.78 22.75
N CYS A 207 -9.43 -7.81 23.70
CA CYS A 207 -9.70 -8.19 25.07
C CYS A 207 -10.11 -6.97 25.90
N LEU A 208 -11.33 -6.98 26.44
CA LEU A 208 -11.82 -5.95 27.36
C LEU A 208 -11.64 -6.35 28.82
N VAL A 209 -11.84 -7.63 29.15
CA VAL A 209 -11.69 -8.17 30.51
C VAL A 209 -11.08 -9.57 30.43
N ASN A 210 -10.08 -9.86 31.27
CA ASN A 210 -9.52 -11.20 31.39
C ASN A 210 -8.98 -11.48 32.81
N ASP A 211 -9.90 -11.81 33.72
CA ASP A 211 -9.61 -12.16 35.12
C ASP A 211 -9.55 -13.68 35.36
N ALA A 212 -9.68 -14.49 34.30
CA ALA A 212 -9.69 -15.94 34.41
C ALA A 212 -8.28 -16.55 34.39
N ASP A 213 -8.10 -17.63 35.15
CA ASP A 213 -6.91 -18.49 35.04
C ASP A 213 -7.06 -19.46 33.85
N GLY A 214 -6.10 -19.39 32.92
CA GLY A 214 -6.13 -20.09 31.63
C GLY A 214 -6.82 -19.28 30.53
N GLY A 215 -7.24 -19.94 29.45
CA GLY A 215 -7.98 -19.29 28.36
C GLY A 215 -7.08 -18.52 27.39
N ASP A 216 -5.78 -18.86 27.39
CA ASP A 216 -4.78 -18.41 26.44
C ASP A 216 -5.25 -18.72 25.02
N SER A 217 -5.09 -17.73 24.15
CA SER A 217 -5.35 -17.86 22.72
C SER A 217 -4.21 -18.67 22.10
N GLY A 218 -4.54 -19.72 21.37
CA GLY A 218 -3.55 -20.48 20.60
C GLY A 218 -3.60 -20.06 19.13
N LEU A 219 -2.46 -19.95 18.47
CA LEU A 219 -2.34 -19.82 17.02
C LEU A 219 -1.55 -21.00 16.45
N VAL A 220 -2.00 -21.50 15.29
CA VAL A 220 -1.29 -22.51 14.51
C VAL A 220 -1.22 -22.03 13.06
N ASP A 221 -0.02 -22.03 12.50
CA ASP A 221 0.18 -21.74 11.08
C ASP A 221 -0.32 -22.89 10.21
N GLY A 222 -1.54 -22.74 9.66
CA GLY A 222 -2.16 -23.75 8.82
C GLY A 222 -1.37 -24.02 7.53
N PHE A 223 -0.61 -23.05 7.02
CA PHE A 223 0.23 -23.26 5.84
C PHE A 223 1.48 -24.06 6.18
N ALA A 224 2.13 -23.78 7.31
CA ALA A 224 3.22 -24.61 7.79
C ALA A 224 2.76 -26.05 8.05
N ALA A 225 1.58 -26.21 8.66
CA ALA A 225 0.96 -27.53 8.88
C ALA A 225 0.66 -28.26 7.56
N ALA A 226 0.12 -27.56 6.56
CA ALA A 226 -0.18 -28.12 5.24
C ALA A 226 1.10 -28.49 4.46
N ALA A 227 2.17 -27.68 4.58
CA ALA A 227 3.47 -27.98 4.00
C ALA A 227 4.09 -29.22 4.64
N LEU A 228 4.03 -29.36 5.97
CA LEU A 228 4.47 -30.57 6.67
C LEU A 228 3.66 -31.80 6.25
N LEU A 229 2.32 -31.67 6.12
CA LEU A 229 1.50 -32.76 5.62
C LEU A 229 1.93 -33.19 4.21
N ARG A 230 2.18 -32.23 3.31
CA ARG A 230 2.67 -32.49 1.95
C ARG A 230 3.99 -33.28 1.95
N GLU A 231 4.87 -33.02 2.91
CA GLU A 231 6.16 -33.70 3.06
C GLU A 231 6.03 -35.09 3.70
N GLU A 232 5.26 -35.19 4.78
CA GLU A 232 5.15 -36.42 5.59
C GLU A 232 4.16 -37.44 5.01
N ASP A 233 3.07 -36.97 4.41
CA ASP A 233 1.98 -37.78 3.85
C ASP A 233 1.36 -37.08 2.60
N PRO A 234 2.04 -37.14 1.44
CA PRO A 234 1.58 -36.48 0.22
C PRO A 234 0.24 -37.02 -0.30
N GLU A 235 -0.13 -38.27 0.04
CA GLU A 235 -1.42 -38.85 -0.34
C GLU A 235 -2.55 -38.21 0.48
N ALA A 236 -2.38 -38.08 1.81
CA ALA A 236 -3.31 -37.32 2.63
C ALA A 236 -3.44 -35.86 2.17
N PHE A 237 -2.33 -35.22 1.79
CA PHE A 237 -2.34 -33.87 1.22
C PHE A 237 -3.18 -33.78 -0.07
N ASP A 238 -3.02 -34.71 -1.02
CA ASP A 238 -3.83 -34.74 -2.27
C ASP A 238 -5.32 -34.91 -1.96
N VAL A 239 -5.65 -35.84 -1.03
CA VAL A 239 -7.04 -36.06 -0.59
C VAL A 239 -7.65 -34.78 -0.01
N LEU A 240 -6.94 -34.08 0.88
CA LEU A 240 -7.44 -32.88 1.54
C LEU A 240 -7.52 -31.63 0.65
N THR A 241 -6.77 -31.61 -0.45
CA THR A 241 -6.82 -30.52 -1.43
C THR A 241 -7.91 -30.71 -2.49
N ARG A 242 -8.30 -31.95 -2.75
CA ARG A 242 -9.24 -32.27 -3.83
C ARG A 242 -10.65 -32.58 -3.37
N THR A 243 -10.84 -32.99 -2.11
CA THR A 243 -12.16 -33.36 -1.57
C THR A 243 -12.97 -32.13 -1.20
N PRO A 244 -14.10 -31.82 -1.87
CA PRO A 244 -14.97 -30.72 -1.45
C PRO A 244 -15.72 -31.12 -0.18
N VAL A 245 -15.45 -30.41 0.92
CA VAL A 245 -16.11 -30.61 2.20
C VAL A 245 -17.30 -29.65 2.31
N PRO A 246 -18.53 -30.14 2.54
CA PRO A 246 -19.65 -29.27 2.82
C PRO A 246 -19.48 -28.66 4.20
N PHE A 247 -19.36 -27.35 4.31
CA PHE A 247 -19.45 -26.63 5.57
C PHE A 247 -20.84 -26.03 5.73
N VAL A 248 -21.45 -26.16 6.91
CA VAL A 248 -22.83 -25.73 7.17
C VAL A 248 -22.92 -25.03 8.52
N PHE A 249 -23.59 -23.89 8.52
CA PHE A 249 -24.09 -23.23 9.72
C PHE A 249 -25.60 -23.00 9.59
N ARG A 250 -26.35 -23.24 10.66
CA ARG A 250 -27.80 -23.00 10.69
C ARG A 250 -28.23 -22.57 12.09
N ASP A 251 -28.98 -21.48 12.16
CA ASP A 251 -29.74 -21.03 13.33
C ASP A 251 -31.21 -20.73 12.94
N ALA A 252 -31.96 -20.05 13.82
CA ALA A 252 -33.37 -19.72 13.58
C ALA A 252 -33.60 -18.72 12.44
N GLY A 253 -32.62 -17.86 12.12
CA GLY A 253 -32.73 -16.79 11.13
C GLY A 253 -31.76 -16.91 9.94
N THR A 254 -30.79 -17.82 10.00
CA THR A 254 -29.67 -17.88 9.05
C THR A 254 -29.31 -19.33 8.71
N GLU A 255 -29.10 -19.61 7.43
CA GLU A 255 -28.44 -20.83 6.95
C GLU A 255 -27.35 -20.46 5.94
N LEU A 256 -26.14 -20.96 6.17
CA LEU A 256 -24.96 -20.69 5.34
C LEU A 256 -24.28 -22.00 4.96
N ARG A 257 -23.82 -22.08 3.72
CA ARG A 257 -23.18 -23.26 3.16
C ARG A 257 -22.04 -22.89 2.22
N ALA A 258 -20.96 -23.67 2.27
CA ALA A 258 -19.90 -23.63 1.27
C ALA A 258 -19.28 -25.03 1.11
N ASP A 259 -19.09 -25.47 -0.13
CA ASP A 259 -18.40 -26.72 -0.46
C ASP A 259 -16.96 -26.41 -0.85
N ARG A 260 -16.01 -26.68 0.05
CA ARG A 260 -14.60 -26.28 -0.11
C ARG A 260 -13.65 -27.34 0.44
N PRO A 261 -12.45 -27.53 -0.13
CA PRO A 261 -11.45 -28.41 0.46
C PRO A 261 -10.95 -27.89 1.81
N LEU A 262 -10.38 -28.78 2.63
CA LEU A 262 -9.72 -28.40 3.88
C LEU A 262 -8.46 -27.56 3.58
N ILE A 263 -7.75 -27.88 2.50
CA ILE A 263 -6.56 -27.15 2.04
C ILE A 263 -6.84 -26.65 0.62
N GLY A 264 -7.02 -25.34 0.45
CA GLY A 264 -7.16 -24.72 -0.86
C GLY A 264 -5.79 -24.44 -1.49
N THR A 265 -5.62 -24.79 -2.77
CA THR A 265 -4.44 -24.45 -3.56
C THR A 265 -4.77 -23.46 -4.67
N ASP A 266 -3.77 -22.71 -5.11
CA ASP A 266 -3.87 -21.93 -6.34
C ASP A 266 -3.69 -22.83 -7.59
N PRO A 267 -3.88 -22.29 -8.81
CA PRO A 267 -3.71 -23.07 -10.04
C PRO A 267 -2.30 -23.65 -10.25
N LEU A 268 -1.29 -23.21 -9.50
CA LEU A 268 0.07 -23.72 -9.53
C LEU A 268 0.34 -24.77 -8.42
N GLY A 269 -0.69 -25.13 -7.64
CA GLY A 269 -0.60 -26.13 -6.56
C GLY A 269 -0.05 -25.59 -5.23
N ARG A 270 0.13 -24.28 -5.11
CA ARG A 270 0.65 -23.62 -3.89
C ARG A 270 -0.47 -23.47 -2.87
N VAL A 271 -0.19 -23.69 -1.59
CA VAL A 271 -1.24 -23.57 -0.55
C VAL A 271 -1.65 -22.10 -0.48
N ARG A 272 -2.95 -21.86 -0.54
CA ARG A 272 -3.55 -20.52 -0.56
C ARG A 272 -4.48 -20.28 0.62
N GLU A 273 -5.07 -21.35 1.15
CA GLU A 273 -6.12 -21.25 2.14
C GLU A 273 -6.24 -22.55 2.94
N VAL A 274 -6.58 -22.45 4.22
CA VAL A 274 -6.96 -23.59 5.07
C VAL A 274 -8.36 -23.31 5.63
N ARG A 275 -9.28 -24.27 5.45
CA ARG A 275 -10.60 -24.26 6.08
C ARG A 275 -10.69 -25.47 7.00
N PHE A 276 -10.65 -25.24 8.30
CA PHE A 276 -10.67 -26.35 9.25
C PHE A 276 -11.55 -25.98 10.44
N ASN A 277 -12.77 -26.53 10.50
CA ASN A 277 -13.65 -26.31 11.63
C ASN A 277 -14.60 -27.50 11.80
N ASN A 278 -14.24 -28.39 12.73
CA ASN A 278 -14.97 -29.64 12.99
C ASN A 278 -16.46 -29.42 13.32
N ARG A 279 -16.82 -28.27 13.91
CA ARG A 279 -18.19 -27.96 14.35
C ARG A 279 -19.13 -27.65 13.19
N SER A 280 -18.59 -27.31 12.03
CA SER A 280 -19.36 -26.92 10.85
C SER A 280 -19.17 -27.84 9.66
N ILE A 281 -18.41 -28.94 9.80
CA ILE A 281 -18.34 -29.97 8.75
C ILE A 281 -19.71 -30.66 8.65
N GLY A 282 -20.28 -30.64 7.45
CA GLY A 282 -21.51 -31.31 7.07
C GLY A 282 -21.27 -32.75 6.60
N THR A 283 -22.34 -33.38 6.11
CA THR A 283 -22.30 -34.78 5.68
C THR A 283 -21.67 -34.94 4.30
N LEU A 284 -20.52 -35.62 4.22
CA LEU A 284 -19.90 -36.02 2.95
C LEU A 284 -20.76 -37.06 2.22
N ARG A 285 -20.89 -36.88 0.90
CA ARG A 285 -21.65 -37.76 0.01
C ARG A 285 -20.77 -38.20 -1.17
N LEU A 286 -19.80 -39.05 -0.86
CA LEU A 286 -18.80 -39.60 -1.79
C LEU A 286 -18.83 -41.14 -1.77
N PRO A 287 -18.21 -41.83 -2.74
CA PRO A 287 -17.99 -43.27 -2.67
C PRO A 287 -17.29 -43.71 -1.38
N ALA A 288 -17.60 -44.91 -0.87
CA ALA A 288 -17.12 -45.37 0.43
C ALA A 288 -15.58 -45.30 0.59
N ALA A 289 -14.84 -45.71 -0.43
CA ALA A 289 -13.37 -45.66 -0.41
C ALA A 289 -12.83 -44.22 -0.32
N GLU A 290 -13.47 -43.25 -0.98
CA GLU A 290 -13.08 -41.84 -0.89
C GLU A 290 -13.42 -41.24 0.48
N VAL A 291 -14.55 -41.64 1.07
CA VAL A 291 -14.90 -41.24 2.45
C VAL A 291 -13.88 -41.79 3.45
N GLU A 292 -13.49 -43.06 3.33
CA GLU A 292 -12.47 -43.67 4.20
C GLU A 292 -11.11 -42.96 4.07
N ALA A 293 -10.66 -42.70 2.83
CA ALA A 293 -9.44 -41.95 2.56
C ALA A 293 -9.49 -40.53 3.13
N PHE A 294 -10.62 -39.83 2.96
CA PHE A 294 -10.82 -38.50 3.53
C PHE A 294 -10.72 -38.52 5.05
N TYR A 295 -11.40 -39.43 5.75
CA TYR A 295 -11.37 -39.46 7.21
C TYR A 295 -9.98 -39.84 7.75
N ALA A 296 -9.23 -40.69 7.06
CA ALA A 296 -7.84 -40.97 7.40
C ALA A 296 -6.98 -39.70 7.27
N ALA A 297 -7.04 -39.02 6.13
CA ALA A 297 -6.28 -37.79 5.87
C ALA A 297 -6.68 -36.63 6.81
N TYR A 298 -7.98 -36.46 7.05
CA TYR A 298 -8.53 -35.47 7.97
C TYR A 298 -8.00 -35.67 9.39
N ARG A 299 -7.96 -36.93 9.84
CA ARG A 299 -7.39 -37.30 11.14
C ARG A 299 -5.89 -36.99 11.21
N THR A 300 -5.12 -37.37 10.20
CA THR A 300 -3.67 -37.08 10.13
C THR A 300 -3.42 -35.58 10.27
N PHE A 301 -4.17 -34.75 9.53
CA PHE A 301 -4.02 -33.31 9.61
C PHE A 301 -4.45 -32.73 10.97
N ALA A 302 -5.54 -33.24 11.55
CA ALA A 302 -5.98 -32.84 12.90
C ALA A 302 -4.93 -33.17 13.98
N GLU A 303 -4.29 -34.35 13.91
CA GLU A 303 -3.22 -34.75 14.83
C GLU A 303 -1.96 -33.88 14.63
N LEU A 304 -1.64 -33.53 13.37
CA LEU A 304 -0.54 -32.62 13.06
C LEU A 304 -0.75 -31.24 13.67
N LEU A 305 -1.94 -30.65 13.54
CA LEU A 305 -2.28 -29.33 14.12
C LEU A 305 -2.20 -29.29 15.66
N LEU A 306 -2.22 -30.46 16.33
CA LEU A 306 -2.10 -30.58 17.78
C LEU A 306 -0.66 -30.81 18.26
N ARG A 307 0.33 -30.84 17.36
CA ARG A 307 1.73 -30.97 17.74
C ARG A 307 2.18 -29.72 18.53
N PRO A 308 2.82 -29.87 19.71
CA PRO A 308 3.21 -28.74 20.55
C PRO A 308 4.09 -27.71 19.85
N GLU A 309 5.00 -28.16 18.97
CA GLU A 309 5.88 -27.28 18.22
C GLU A 309 5.15 -26.37 17.22
N LEU A 310 3.90 -26.68 16.85
CA LEU A 310 3.08 -25.86 15.95
C LEU A 310 2.13 -24.91 16.68
N GLN A 311 1.93 -25.08 17.98
CA GLN A 311 1.00 -24.30 18.79
C GLN A 311 1.73 -23.14 19.47
N LEU A 312 1.44 -21.92 19.02
CA LEU A 312 1.86 -20.69 19.69
C LEU A 312 0.77 -20.28 20.69
N ASP A 313 1.07 -20.35 21.98
CA ASP A 313 0.16 -19.86 23.02
C ASP A 313 0.42 -18.37 23.33
N LEU A 314 -0.65 -17.58 23.36
CA LEU A 314 -0.67 -16.13 23.59
C LEU A 314 -1.76 -15.78 24.60
N ARG A 315 -1.37 -15.19 25.73
CA ARG A 315 -2.34 -14.60 26.67
C ARG A 315 -2.66 -13.17 26.25
N LEU A 316 -3.94 -12.89 26.01
CA LEU A 316 -4.42 -11.52 25.74
C LEU A 316 -4.80 -10.86 27.07
N SER A 317 -4.15 -9.75 27.39
CA SER A 317 -4.49 -8.90 28.53
C SER A 317 -5.56 -7.87 28.12
N PRO A 318 -6.29 -7.25 29.06
CA PRO A 318 -7.12 -6.09 28.74
C PRO A 318 -6.34 -5.05 27.92
N GLY A 319 -6.95 -4.58 26.85
CA GLY A 319 -6.35 -3.67 25.87
C GLY A 319 -5.48 -4.34 24.80
N ASP A 320 -5.30 -5.65 24.83
CA ASP A 320 -4.67 -6.38 23.72
C ASP A 320 -5.68 -6.70 22.62
N CYS A 321 -5.33 -6.40 21.37
CA CYS A 321 -6.10 -6.75 20.17
C CYS A 321 -5.24 -7.60 19.23
N LEU A 322 -5.68 -8.84 19.02
CA LEU A 322 -5.08 -9.76 18.07
C LEU A 322 -5.77 -9.63 16.71
N VAL A 323 -5.00 -9.37 15.65
CA VAL A 323 -5.49 -9.30 14.27
C VAL A 323 -4.79 -10.38 13.46
N PHE A 324 -5.55 -11.25 12.78
CA PHE A 324 -4.97 -12.39 12.08
C PHE A 324 -5.70 -12.79 10.80
N ASP A 325 -4.93 -13.38 9.88
CA ASP A 325 -5.36 -13.97 8.62
C ASP A 325 -6.11 -15.28 8.87
N ASN A 326 -7.44 -15.22 8.81
CA ASN A 326 -8.34 -16.35 9.04
C ASN A 326 -8.38 -17.33 7.84
N THR A 327 -7.74 -17.00 6.71
CA THR A 327 -7.54 -17.95 5.60
C THR A 327 -6.32 -18.83 5.81
N ARG A 328 -5.44 -18.48 6.75
CA ARG A 328 -4.17 -19.17 7.02
C ARG A 328 -4.09 -19.72 8.43
N LEU A 329 -4.28 -18.85 9.43
CA LEU A 329 -4.07 -19.21 10.83
C LEU A 329 -5.32 -19.87 11.39
N LEU A 330 -5.08 -21.02 12.04
CA LEU A 330 -6.06 -21.61 12.93
C LEU A 330 -5.86 -20.99 14.31
N HIS A 331 -6.96 -20.71 14.98
CA HIS A 331 -6.93 -20.22 16.35
C HIS A 331 -7.60 -21.22 17.29
N ALA A 332 -7.16 -21.21 18.53
CA ALA A 332 -7.55 -22.13 19.59
C ALA A 332 -7.71 -21.35 20.89
N ARG A 333 -8.27 -22.02 21.90
CA ARG A 333 -8.31 -21.49 23.26
C ARG A 333 -8.08 -22.62 24.24
N THR A 334 -7.17 -22.44 25.18
CA THR A 334 -7.02 -23.38 26.31
C THR A 334 -8.29 -23.37 27.19
N ALA A 335 -8.48 -24.41 28.00
CA ALA A 335 -9.56 -24.39 29.00
C ALA A 335 -9.26 -23.32 30.06
N PHE A 336 -10.29 -22.78 30.71
CA PHE A 336 -10.13 -21.82 31.79
C PHE A 336 -11.15 -22.03 32.91
N ALA A 337 -10.83 -21.53 34.10
CA ALA A 337 -11.69 -21.59 35.26
C ALA A 337 -12.90 -20.65 35.11
N GLN A 338 -14.10 -21.08 35.57
CA GLN A 338 -15.34 -20.30 35.46
C GLN A 338 -15.48 -19.20 36.55
N ASP A 339 -14.47 -19.00 37.38
CA ASP A 339 -14.48 -18.09 38.52
C ASP A 339 -14.05 -16.65 38.19
N GLY A 340 -13.47 -16.42 37.00
CA GLY A 340 -13.05 -15.09 36.52
C GLY A 340 -13.92 -14.52 35.39
N ALA A 341 -14.09 -13.20 35.37
CA ALA A 341 -14.74 -12.51 34.26
C ALA A 341 -13.85 -12.53 33.01
N ARG A 342 -14.42 -12.86 31.86
CA ARG A 342 -13.72 -12.86 30.56
C ARG A 342 -14.63 -12.29 29.49
N HIS A 343 -14.14 -11.28 28.78
CA HIS A 343 -14.86 -10.59 27.72
C HIS A 343 -13.90 -10.16 26.62
N LEU A 344 -14.04 -10.80 25.45
CA LEU A 344 -13.42 -10.32 24.22
C LEU A 344 -14.52 -9.83 23.28
N GLN A 345 -14.22 -8.83 22.46
CA GLN A 345 -15.03 -8.47 21.31
C GLN A 345 -14.30 -8.86 20.03
N GLY A 346 -15.00 -9.58 19.16
CA GLY A 346 -14.50 -9.97 17.86
C GLY A 346 -15.21 -9.25 16.73
N CYS A 347 -14.49 -9.05 15.63
CA CYS A 347 -15.10 -8.65 14.35
C CYS A 347 -14.31 -9.28 13.20
N TYR A 348 -14.83 -9.11 11.98
CA TYR A 348 -14.18 -9.59 10.77
C TYR A 348 -13.85 -8.42 9.84
N ALA A 349 -12.76 -8.53 9.10
CA ALA A 349 -12.35 -7.59 8.06
C ALA A 349 -11.75 -8.37 6.87
N ASP A 350 -11.22 -7.68 5.86
CA ASP A 350 -10.63 -8.34 4.70
C ASP A 350 -9.21 -7.90 4.31
N LEU A 351 -8.41 -8.87 3.85
CA LEU A 351 -6.99 -8.73 3.53
C LEU A 351 -6.70 -7.74 2.41
N ASP A 352 -7.64 -7.52 1.49
CA ASP A 352 -7.50 -6.55 0.39
C ASP A 352 -7.42 -5.12 0.90
N GLY A 353 -8.26 -4.75 1.88
CA GLY A 353 -8.18 -3.46 2.57
C GLY A 353 -6.82 -3.29 3.23
N LEU A 354 -6.40 -4.27 4.03
CA LEU A 354 -5.12 -4.25 4.73
C LEU A 354 -3.93 -4.10 3.76
N ALA A 355 -3.92 -4.88 2.67
CA ALA A 355 -2.88 -4.84 1.66
C ALA A 355 -2.88 -3.52 0.89
N SER A 356 -4.06 -2.93 0.64
CA SER A 356 -4.21 -1.61 0.03
C SER A 356 -3.60 -0.53 0.92
N THR A 357 -3.97 -0.49 2.20
CA THR A 357 -3.42 0.45 3.18
C THR A 357 -1.90 0.33 3.28
N LEU A 358 -1.36 -0.89 3.36
CA LEU A 358 0.09 -1.09 3.36
C LEU A 358 0.76 -0.58 2.07
N ALA A 359 0.15 -0.81 0.91
CA ALA A 359 0.68 -0.31 -0.36
C ALA A 359 0.72 1.23 -0.40
N VAL A 360 -0.31 1.90 0.14
CA VAL A 360 -0.35 3.36 0.26
C VAL A 360 0.71 3.86 1.24
N LEU A 361 0.85 3.25 2.41
CA LEU A 361 1.88 3.61 3.39
C LEU A 361 3.29 3.49 2.80
N ARG A 362 3.57 2.40 2.07
CA ARG A 362 4.86 2.20 1.40
C ARG A 362 5.10 3.22 0.27
N ARG A 363 4.06 3.65 -0.43
CA ARG A 363 4.16 4.74 -1.41
C ARG A 363 4.46 6.06 -0.71
N ALA A 364 3.79 6.36 0.40
CA ALA A 364 4.06 7.55 1.19
C ALA A 364 5.48 7.56 1.77
N ASP A 365 6.02 6.41 2.21
CA ASP A 365 7.42 6.28 2.64
C ASP A 365 8.41 6.68 1.53
N THR A 366 8.04 6.56 0.25
CA THR A 366 8.91 7.04 -0.84
C THR A 366 9.06 8.57 -0.86
N LEU A 367 8.13 9.29 -0.21
CA LEU A 367 8.15 10.75 -0.03
C LEU A 367 8.89 11.16 1.25
N GLU A 368 9.34 10.23 2.08
CA GLU A 368 10.13 10.51 3.29
C GLU A 368 11.32 11.44 3.03
N PRO A 369 12.08 11.31 1.91
CA PRO A 369 13.13 12.27 1.59
C PRO A 369 12.61 13.70 1.44
N LEU A 370 11.38 13.91 0.92
CA LEU A 370 10.77 15.23 0.86
C LEU A 370 10.37 15.72 2.24
N ALA A 371 9.73 14.87 3.06
CA ALA A 371 9.36 15.22 4.44
C ALA A 371 10.57 15.67 5.27
N GLN A 372 11.70 14.99 5.12
CA GLN A 372 12.96 15.34 5.79
C GLN A 372 13.53 16.70 5.35
N LEU A 373 13.23 17.17 4.13
CA LEU A 373 13.64 18.52 3.70
C LEU A 373 12.88 19.60 4.47
N PHE A 374 11.59 19.37 4.76
CA PHE A 374 10.78 20.28 5.56
C PHE A 374 11.10 20.21 7.05
N ALA A 375 11.52 19.05 7.57
CA ALA A 375 11.89 18.86 8.99
C ALA A 375 13.37 19.21 9.31
N GLY A 376 14.24 19.28 8.30
CA GLY A 376 15.70 19.39 8.45
C GLY A 376 16.29 20.81 8.19
N PRO A 377 17.47 20.93 7.53
CA PRO A 377 18.21 22.19 7.36
C PRO A 377 17.53 23.26 6.48
N GLY A 378 16.30 23.04 6.02
CA GLY A 378 15.44 24.06 5.40
C GLY A 378 14.86 25.10 6.36
N SER A 379 15.16 24.94 7.65
CA SER A 379 14.97 25.92 8.73
C SER A 379 15.99 27.07 8.72
N ALA A 380 16.94 27.11 7.78
CA ALA A 380 17.91 28.20 7.66
C ALA A 380 17.46 29.28 6.65
N ASP A 381 17.76 30.55 6.98
CA ASP A 381 17.37 31.80 6.32
C ASP A 381 17.11 31.71 4.80
N TYR A 382 15.88 32.03 4.38
CA TYR A 382 15.52 32.29 2.99
C TYR A 382 16.11 33.63 2.55
N LEU A 383 17.33 33.68 2.02
CA LEU A 383 17.84 34.81 1.24
C LEU A 383 17.61 36.24 1.83
N GLY A 384 17.48 36.38 3.16
CA GLY A 384 17.17 37.63 3.86
C GLY A 384 15.69 37.98 4.06
N GLU A 385 14.73 37.08 3.78
CA GLU A 385 13.31 37.25 4.10
C GLU A 385 12.96 36.67 5.48
N SER A 386 11.78 37.04 6.01
CA SER A 386 11.36 36.76 7.39
C SER A 386 10.81 35.34 7.65
N VAL A 387 10.81 34.48 6.63
CA VAL A 387 10.35 33.08 6.71
C VAL A 387 11.47 32.15 6.27
N SER A 388 11.48 30.92 6.78
CA SER A 388 12.36 29.86 6.28
C SER A 388 11.90 29.37 4.90
N MET A 389 12.79 28.68 4.17
CA MET A 389 12.43 28.09 2.87
C MET A 389 11.28 27.08 3.00
N ALA A 390 11.29 26.27 4.07
CA ALA A 390 10.23 25.32 4.35
C ALA A 390 8.88 26.03 4.60
N GLU A 391 8.87 27.09 5.42
CA GLU A 391 7.65 27.89 5.68
C GLU A 391 7.13 28.56 4.42
N HIS A 392 8.01 29.14 3.60
CA HIS A 392 7.66 29.73 2.30
C HIS A 392 6.94 28.73 1.39
N MET A 393 7.54 27.54 1.24
CA MET A 393 6.97 26.45 0.44
C MET A 393 5.62 25.97 0.98
N LEU A 394 5.50 25.78 2.30
CA LEU A 394 4.23 25.39 2.95
C LEU A 394 3.14 26.46 2.77
N GLN A 395 3.48 27.75 2.90
CA GLN A 395 2.56 28.86 2.67
C GLN A 395 2.09 28.92 1.22
N ALA A 396 2.97 28.72 0.24
CA ALA A 396 2.60 28.70 -1.16
C ALA A 396 1.61 27.57 -1.47
N GLY A 397 1.86 26.37 -0.92
CA GLY A 397 0.93 25.24 -1.01
C GLY A 397 -0.43 25.53 -0.36
N ALA A 398 -0.43 26.09 0.84
CA ALA A 398 -1.66 26.43 1.57
C ALA A 398 -2.50 27.49 0.84
N ARG A 399 -1.85 28.49 0.23
CA ARG A 399 -2.53 29.52 -0.60
C ARG A 399 -3.14 28.92 -1.85
N ALA A 400 -2.41 28.06 -2.56
CA ALA A 400 -2.93 27.36 -3.72
C ALA A 400 -4.16 26.50 -3.36
N GLU A 401 -4.12 25.81 -2.22
CA GLU A 401 -5.26 25.04 -1.71
C GLU A 401 -6.46 25.95 -1.38
N ALA A 402 -6.22 27.07 -0.69
CA ALA A 402 -7.27 28.03 -0.34
C ALA A 402 -7.94 28.67 -1.57
N ASP A 403 -7.19 28.88 -2.65
CA ASP A 403 -7.69 29.40 -3.93
C ASP A 403 -8.46 28.34 -4.75
N GLY A 404 -8.56 27.09 -4.26
CA GLY A 404 -9.24 26.00 -4.94
C GLY A 404 -8.49 25.49 -6.17
N ALA A 405 -7.15 25.62 -6.18
CA ALA A 405 -6.32 25.10 -7.25
C ALA A 405 -6.45 23.56 -7.35
N PRO A 406 -6.30 22.98 -8.55
CA PRO A 406 -6.33 21.53 -8.70
C PRO A 406 -5.15 20.87 -7.97
N PRO A 407 -5.26 19.59 -7.53
CA PRO A 407 -4.27 18.96 -6.67
C PRO A 407 -2.82 19.02 -7.17
N HIS A 408 -2.59 18.79 -8.47
CA HIS A 408 -1.24 18.86 -9.06
C HIS A 408 -0.61 20.25 -8.94
N LEU A 409 -1.43 21.30 -8.93
CA LEU A 409 -0.96 22.68 -8.84
C LEU A 409 -0.69 23.09 -7.39
N VAL A 410 -1.49 22.59 -6.43
CA VAL A 410 -1.20 22.69 -4.99
C VAL A 410 0.14 22.02 -4.68
N ALA A 411 0.38 20.81 -5.19
CA ALA A 411 1.65 20.12 -5.07
C ALA A 411 2.81 20.89 -5.74
N GLY A 412 2.57 21.46 -6.93
CA GLY A 412 3.54 22.29 -7.61
C GLY A 412 3.93 23.53 -6.79
N ALA A 413 2.96 24.23 -6.21
CA ALA A 413 3.20 25.39 -5.35
C ALA A 413 3.94 25.00 -4.06
N LEU A 414 3.54 23.90 -3.42
CA LEU A 414 4.21 23.36 -2.23
C LEU A 414 5.68 23.00 -2.49
N LEU A 415 6.01 22.47 -3.67
CA LEU A 415 7.32 21.87 -3.95
C LEU A 415 8.22 22.70 -4.87
N HIS A 416 7.79 23.91 -5.26
CA HIS A 416 8.43 24.69 -6.33
C HIS A 416 9.93 24.98 -6.10
N ASP A 417 10.32 25.20 -4.85
CA ASP A 417 11.67 25.57 -4.46
C ASP A 417 12.50 24.41 -3.89
N VAL A 418 12.02 23.16 -3.98
CA VAL A 418 12.74 21.98 -3.45
C VAL A 418 14.16 21.82 -4.04
N GLY A 419 14.40 22.36 -5.24
CA GLY A 419 15.71 22.34 -5.88
C GLY A 419 16.79 23.10 -5.12
N HIS A 420 16.42 23.99 -4.19
CA HIS A 420 17.36 24.64 -3.27
C HIS A 420 18.02 23.66 -2.29
N PHE A 421 17.40 22.51 -2.02
CA PHE A 421 17.95 21.48 -1.15
C PHE A 421 18.83 20.45 -1.88
N ALA A 422 18.77 20.42 -3.21
CA ALA A 422 19.38 19.38 -4.04
C ALA A 422 20.87 19.63 -4.38
N GLY A 423 21.49 20.70 -3.87
CA GLY A 423 22.87 21.07 -4.19
C GLY A 423 23.61 21.76 -3.04
N ALA A 424 24.93 21.51 -2.94
CA ALA A 424 25.86 22.01 -1.92
C ALA A 424 26.14 23.53 -1.98
N VAL A 425 25.20 24.33 -2.46
CA VAL A 425 25.34 25.77 -2.69
C VAL A 425 24.56 26.49 -1.59
N THR A 426 25.27 26.87 -0.51
CA THR A 426 24.69 27.67 0.57
C THR A 426 24.16 29.00 0.04
N GLY A 427 23.17 29.62 0.70
CA GLY A 427 22.63 30.94 0.33
C GLY A 427 23.69 32.04 0.14
N HIS A 428 24.92 31.83 0.65
CA HIS A 428 26.08 32.69 0.43
C HIS A 428 26.63 32.66 -1.00
N GLU A 429 26.52 31.56 -1.73
CA GLU A 429 26.97 31.45 -3.13
C GLU A 429 25.96 32.06 -4.11
N LEU A 430 24.68 32.22 -3.74
CA LEU A 430 23.69 32.99 -4.51
C LEU A 430 24.05 34.48 -4.61
N MET A 431 24.72 35.03 -3.59
CA MET A 431 25.25 36.39 -3.60
C MET A 431 26.50 36.56 -4.50
N SER A 432 27.02 35.46 -5.07
CA SER A 432 28.17 35.46 -5.99
C SER A 432 27.78 35.63 -7.47
N GLY A 433 26.48 35.78 -7.78
CA GLY A 433 26.01 36.17 -9.12
C GLY A 433 25.87 35.02 -10.14
N THR A 434 25.77 33.77 -9.69
CA THR A 434 25.56 32.60 -10.57
C THR A 434 24.15 32.01 -10.36
N ASP A 435 23.41 31.76 -11.45
CA ASP A 435 22.09 31.11 -11.39
C ASP A 435 22.24 29.65 -10.94
N ASN A 436 21.65 29.31 -9.79
CA ASN A 436 21.72 27.97 -9.21
C ASN A 436 20.78 26.96 -9.88
N ARG A 437 19.96 27.39 -10.86
CA ARG A 437 19.03 26.54 -11.63
C ARG A 437 18.10 25.68 -10.75
N HIS A 438 17.75 26.15 -9.55
CA HIS A 438 16.90 25.41 -8.59
C HIS A 438 15.56 24.97 -9.18
N SER A 439 14.94 25.78 -10.05
CA SER A 439 13.70 25.40 -10.72
C SER A 439 13.85 24.15 -11.58
N HIS A 440 14.98 24.00 -12.28
CA HIS A 440 15.23 22.85 -13.13
C HIS A 440 15.66 21.64 -12.32
N SER A 441 16.61 21.81 -11.39
CA SER A 441 17.05 20.70 -10.53
C SER A 441 15.93 20.21 -9.61
N GLY A 442 15.06 21.11 -9.14
CA GLY A 442 13.86 20.79 -8.38
C GLY A 442 12.87 19.99 -9.22
N ALA A 443 12.54 20.43 -10.43
CA ALA A 443 11.68 19.68 -11.34
C ALA A 443 12.26 18.30 -11.70
N ASP A 444 13.56 18.20 -11.96
CA ASP A 444 14.25 16.94 -12.27
C ASP A 444 14.25 15.98 -11.06
N LEU A 445 14.41 16.52 -9.85
CA LEU A 445 14.29 15.75 -8.60
C LEU A 445 12.85 15.24 -8.42
N LEU A 446 11.86 16.11 -8.60
CA LEU A 446 10.44 15.80 -8.43
C LEU A 446 9.91 14.83 -9.49
N ALA A 447 10.52 14.78 -10.68
CA ALA A 447 10.15 13.84 -11.75
C ALA A 447 10.28 12.37 -11.34
N ARG A 448 11.05 12.06 -10.27
CA ARG A 448 11.10 10.73 -9.66
C ARG A 448 9.77 10.28 -9.07
N TRP A 449 8.93 11.24 -8.68
CA TRP A 449 7.67 10.99 -7.97
C TRP A 449 6.45 11.49 -8.72
N PHE A 450 6.51 12.63 -9.43
CA PHE A 450 5.32 13.34 -9.92
C PHE A 450 5.31 13.61 -11.42
N GLY A 451 4.12 13.55 -12.03
CA GLY A 451 3.84 13.82 -13.46
C GLY A 451 4.29 15.19 -13.98
N PRO A 452 4.36 15.40 -15.32
CA PRO A 452 4.63 16.71 -15.91
C PRO A 452 3.68 17.82 -15.45
N ALA A 453 2.45 17.46 -15.09
CA ALA A 453 1.47 18.38 -14.52
C ALA A 453 1.92 19.04 -13.20
N VAL A 454 2.83 18.39 -12.45
CA VAL A 454 3.47 18.97 -11.25
C VAL A 454 4.84 19.55 -11.60
N THR A 455 5.65 18.80 -12.35
CA THR A 455 7.07 19.15 -12.55
C THR A 455 7.30 20.30 -13.52
N GLU A 456 6.49 20.46 -14.58
CA GLU A 456 6.70 21.53 -15.56
C GLU A 456 6.35 22.92 -15.01
N PRO A 457 5.24 23.11 -14.28
CA PRO A 457 5.01 24.37 -13.57
C PRO A 457 6.15 24.73 -12.60
N VAL A 458 6.70 23.75 -11.88
CA VAL A 458 7.89 23.92 -11.03
C VAL A 458 9.12 24.29 -11.86
N ARG A 459 9.37 23.64 -13.00
CA ARG A 459 10.50 23.97 -13.89
C ARG A 459 10.44 25.41 -14.39
N LEU A 460 9.23 25.91 -14.61
CA LEU A 460 8.97 27.20 -15.25
C LEU A 460 8.75 28.36 -14.28
N HIS A 461 8.61 28.15 -12.97
CA HIS A 461 8.22 29.20 -12.03
C HIS A 461 9.20 30.40 -11.99
N VAL A 462 10.51 30.16 -12.14
CA VAL A 462 11.52 31.24 -12.28
C VAL A 462 11.32 32.03 -13.58
N ALA A 463 11.03 31.35 -14.69
CA ALA A 463 10.77 32.01 -15.97
C ALA A 463 9.45 32.79 -15.91
N ALA A 464 8.46 32.31 -15.17
CA ALA A 464 7.19 33.00 -14.94
C ALA A 464 7.39 34.36 -14.26
N LYS A 465 8.34 34.48 -13.32
CA LYS A 465 8.72 35.79 -12.72
C LYS A 465 9.19 36.78 -13.78
N ARG A 466 10.07 36.35 -14.69
CA ARG A 466 10.60 37.20 -15.78
C ARG A 466 9.51 37.59 -16.78
N TYR A 467 8.59 36.67 -17.04
CA TYR A 467 7.42 36.88 -17.87
C TYR A 467 6.49 37.93 -17.25
N LEU A 468 6.10 37.77 -15.98
CA LEU A 468 5.20 38.69 -15.26
C LEU A 468 5.76 40.12 -15.22
N CYS A 469 7.06 40.29 -14.97
CA CYS A 469 7.72 41.60 -15.06
C CYS A 469 7.66 42.24 -16.45
N ALA A 470 7.52 41.44 -17.53
CA ALA A 470 7.43 41.93 -18.90
C ALA A 470 6.00 42.28 -19.31
N VAL A 471 5.01 41.52 -18.85
CA VAL A 471 3.61 41.63 -19.32
C VAL A 471 2.68 42.37 -18.36
N GLU A 472 3.03 42.50 -17.07
CA GLU A 472 2.23 43.20 -16.07
C GLU A 472 2.91 44.50 -15.60
N PRO A 473 2.38 45.68 -16.01
CA PRO A 473 2.89 46.96 -15.54
C PRO A 473 2.88 47.05 -14.01
N GLY A 474 4.02 47.41 -13.43
CA GLY A 474 4.18 47.55 -11.99
C GLY A 474 4.49 46.24 -11.24
N TYR A 475 4.49 45.07 -11.90
CA TYR A 475 4.82 43.81 -11.24
C TYR A 475 6.22 43.82 -10.63
N HIS A 476 7.21 44.34 -11.37
CA HIS A 476 8.59 44.46 -10.91
C HIS A 476 8.71 45.20 -9.56
N ASN A 477 7.86 46.20 -9.31
CA ASN A 477 7.91 47.01 -8.09
C ASN A 477 7.29 46.32 -6.88
N ARG A 478 6.54 45.21 -7.08
CA ARG A 478 5.94 44.41 -6.01
C ARG A 478 6.86 43.28 -5.54
N LEU A 479 7.92 42.97 -6.30
CA LEU A 479 8.89 41.94 -5.93
C LEU A 479 9.70 42.36 -4.69
N SER A 480 9.97 41.40 -3.81
CA SER A 480 10.92 41.57 -2.69
C SER A 480 12.32 41.94 -3.20
N GLU A 481 13.15 42.54 -2.34
CA GLU A 481 14.54 42.90 -2.70
C GLU A 481 15.33 41.69 -3.19
N ALA A 482 15.17 40.53 -2.52
CA ALA A 482 15.77 39.26 -2.93
C ALA A 482 15.28 38.81 -4.32
N SER A 483 13.99 38.95 -4.60
CA SER A 483 13.39 38.60 -5.90
C SER A 483 13.86 39.51 -7.04
N GLN A 484 14.07 40.80 -6.78
CA GLN A 484 14.64 41.75 -7.75
C GLN A 484 16.13 41.51 -8.00
N TYR A 485 16.88 41.04 -7.00
CA TYR A 485 18.27 40.63 -7.18
C TYR A 485 18.37 39.37 -8.05
N THR A 486 17.64 38.31 -7.70
CA THR A 486 17.65 37.04 -8.46
C THR A 486 17.15 37.22 -9.89
N LEU A 487 16.16 38.10 -10.13
CA LEU A 487 15.71 38.44 -11.47
C LEU A 487 16.86 38.91 -12.39
N ARG A 488 17.79 39.71 -11.86
CA ARG A 488 18.95 40.21 -12.63
C ARG A 488 19.93 39.08 -12.96
N VAL A 489 20.18 38.18 -12.00
CA VAL A 489 21.06 37.01 -12.18
C VAL A 489 20.46 36.00 -13.17
N GLN A 490 19.13 35.91 -13.23
CA GLN A 490 18.38 34.96 -14.08
C GLN A 490 18.07 35.49 -15.49
N GLY A 491 18.78 36.54 -15.94
CA GLY A 491 18.66 37.08 -17.30
C GLY A 491 17.59 38.17 -17.49
N GLY A 492 17.10 38.76 -16.40
CA GLY A 492 16.27 39.97 -16.42
C GLY A 492 14.86 39.80 -17.02
N VAL A 493 14.18 40.93 -17.23
CA VAL A 493 12.83 41.00 -17.83
C VAL A 493 12.86 40.43 -19.25
N MET A 494 11.85 39.62 -19.60
CA MET A 494 11.78 39.00 -20.93
C MET A 494 11.57 40.04 -22.05
N THR A 495 12.23 39.81 -23.18
CA THR A 495 11.95 40.49 -24.45
C THR A 495 10.62 40.01 -25.06
N PRO A 496 10.00 40.76 -26.00
CA PRO A 496 8.75 40.33 -26.65
C PRO A 496 8.81 38.94 -27.29
N ALA A 497 9.96 38.55 -27.87
CA ALA A 497 10.14 37.22 -28.43
C ALA A 497 10.14 36.11 -27.36
N GLN A 498 10.81 36.36 -26.23
CA GLN A 498 10.82 35.44 -25.09
C GLN A 498 9.46 35.31 -24.43
N VAL A 499 8.69 36.41 -24.34
CA VAL A 499 7.30 36.41 -23.85
C VAL A 499 6.44 35.48 -24.71
N ALA A 500 6.52 35.60 -26.04
CA ALA A 500 5.78 34.74 -26.96
C ALA A 500 6.20 33.27 -26.84
N GLN A 501 7.50 32.99 -26.67
CA GLN A 501 8.02 31.64 -26.49
C GLN A 501 7.54 31.02 -25.17
N PHE A 502 7.63 31.75 -24.06
CA PHE A 502 7.19 31.28 -22.75
C PHE A 502 5.69 30.99 -22.72
N ALA A 503 4.87 31.89 -23.25
CA ALA A 503 3.41 31.72 -23.28
C ALA A 503 2.95 30.50 -24.08
N ALA A 504 3.80 29.98 -24.99
CA ALA A 504 3.53 28.78 -25.78
C ALA A 504 3.96 27.48 -25.09
N LEU A 505 4.68 27.52 -23.96
CA LEU A 505 5.15 26.33 -23.26
C LEU A 505 3.99 25.63 -22.52
N PRO A 506 3.90 24.29 -22.58
CA PRO A 506 3.05 23.52 -21.68
C PRO A 506 3.37 23.86 -20.21
N GLY A 507 2.34 24.11 -19.39
CA GLY A 507 2.51 24.48 -17.98
C GLY A 507 2.86 25.95 -17.72
N ALA A 508 2.97 26.82 -18.74
CA ALA A 508 3.29 28.24 -18.54
C ALA A 508 2.23 29.00 -17.72
N ALA A 509 0.94 28.73 -17.96
CA ALA A 509 -0.15 29.35 -17.20
C ALA A 509 -0.12 28.91 -15.72
N ASP A 510 0.12 27.62 -15.49
CA ASP A 510 0.24 27.03 -14.15
C ASP A 510 1.48 27.56 -13.41
N ALA A 511 2.61 27.71 -14.11
CA ALA A 511 3.82 28.33 -13.56
C ALA A 511 3.60 29.80 -13.16
N VAL A 512 2.78 30.54 -13.91
CA VAL A 512 2.37 31.90 -13.55
C VAL A 512 1.51 31.90 -12.30
N ALA A 513 0.61 30.93 -12.13
CA ALA A 513 -0.19 30.79 -10.91
C ALA A 513 0.71 30.46 -9.70
N ILE A 514 1.60 29.46 -9.81
CA ILE A 514 2.60 29.14 -8.79
C ILE A 514 3.40 30.36 -8.39
N ARG A 515 3.89 31.14 -9.37
CA ARG A 515 4.72 32.30 -9.07
C ARG A 515 3.99 33.37 -8.27
N ARG A 516 2.67 33.51 -8.43
CA ARG A 516 1.89 34.46 -7.61
C ARG A 516 1.81 34.00 -6.16
N TRP A 517 1.53 32.72 -5.91
CA TRP A 517 1.49 32.20 -4.54
C TRP A 517 2.86 32.24 -3.86
N ASP A 518 3.94 31.95 -4.60
CA ASP A 518 5.33 32.15 -4.18
C ASP A 518 5.57 33.61 -3.78
N ASP A 519 5.20 34.60 -4.61
CA ASP A 519 5.37 36.01 -4.25
C ASP A 519 4.57 36.45 -3.00
N GLU A 520 3.47 35.76 -2.68
CA GLU A 520 2.62 36.02 -1.51
C GLU A 520 3.01 35.23 -0.25
N ALA A 521 3.82 34.18 -0.37
CA ALA A 521 4.17 33.23 0.68
C ALA A 521 5.34 33.69 1.57
N LYS A 522 5.24 34.90 2.13
CA LYS A 522 6.35 35.60 2.82
C LYS A 522 5.95 36.21 4.15
N ASP A 523 4.83 35.76 4.71
CA ASP A 523 4.23 36.32 5.90
C ASP A 523 4.57 35.45 7.12
N PRO A 524 5.43 35.89 8.05
CA PRO A 524 5.82 35.09 9.21
C PRO A 524 4.66 34.82 10.18
N ASP A 525 3.58 35.61 10.10
CA ASP A 525 2.40 35.46 10.96
C ASP A 525 1.28 34.62 10.30
N ALA A 526 1.49 34.14 9.05
CA ALA A 526 0.47 33.40 8.34
C ALA A 526 0.27 31.98 8.92
N PRO A 527 -0.99 31.55 9.17
CA PRO A 527 -1.27 30.19 9.61
C PRO A 527 -0.89 29.20 8.50
N THR A 528 0.09 28.37 8.79
CA THR A 528 0.71 27.48 7.80
C THR A 528 0.60 26.03 8.27
N PRO A 529 -0.07 25.14 7.51
CA PRO A 529 -0.10 23.71 7.81
C PRO A 529 1.30 23.09 7.75
N LEU A 530 1.51 22.03 8.53
CA LEU A 530 2.74 21.23 8.42
C LEU A 530 2.74 20.39 7.14
N PHE A 531 3.90 19.85 6.75
CA PHE A 531 4.04 19.04 5.53
C PHE A 531 3.10 17.83 5.51
N GLU A 532 2.84 17.23 6.67
CA GLU A 532 1.96 16.08 6.86
C GLU A 532 0.52 16.34 6.40
N HIS A 533 0.06 17.60 6.44
CA HIS A 533 -1.24 18.01 5.90
C HIS A 533 -1.34 17.71 4.39
N PHE A 534 -0.25 17.86 3.66
CA PHE A 534 -0.22 17.68 2.21
C PHE A 534 0.12 16.25 1.78
N LEU A 535 0.57 15.36 2.69
CA LEU A 535 0.94 13.98 2.37
C LEU A 535 -0.15 13.19 1.64
N PRO A 536 -1.44 13.25 2.03
CA PRO A 536 -2.50 12.55 1.29
C PRO A 536 -2.62 13.01 -0.16
N LEU A 537 -2.51 14.33 -0.39
CA LEU A 537 -2.56 14.94 -1.72
C LEU A 537 -1.33 14.54 -2.55
N LEU A 538 -0.13 14.57 -1.98
CA LEU A 538 1.10 14.16 -2.66
C LEU A 538 1.08 12.67 -2.99
N THR A 539 0.64 11.83 -2.06
CA THR A 539 0.54 10.38 -2.28
C THR A 539 -0.42 10.03 -3.41
N ALA A 540 -1.52 10.79 -3.57
CA ALA A 540 -2.46 10.63 -4.66
C ALA A 540 -1.93 11.07 -6.04
N LEU A 541 -0.84 11.85 -6.08
CA LEU A 541 -0.21 12.37 -7.30
C LEU A 541 1.05 11.61 -7.72
N LEU A 542 1.48 10.63 -6.92
CA LEU A 542 2.61 9.76 -7.26
C LEU A 542 2.34 9.08 -8.60
N ARG A 543 3.35 9.09 -9.49
CA ARG A 543 3.34 8.26 -10.71
C ARG A 543 3.34 6.78 -10.29
N ASP A 544 2.61 5.97 -11.05
CA ASP A 544 2.54 4.50 -10.84
C ASP A 544 3.83 3.77 -11.20
#